data_AF-A0A7C3N1L6-F1
#
_entry.id   AF-A0A7C3N1L6-F1
#
_cell.length_a   1.000
_cell.length_b   1.000
_cell.length_c   1.000
_cell.angle_alpha   90.00
_cell.angle_beta   90.00
_cell.angle_gamma   90.00
#
_symmetry.space_group_name_H-M   'P 1'
#
loop_
_entity.id
_entity.type
_entity.pdbx_description
1 polymer ?
#
loop_
_entity_poly.entity_id
_entity_poly.type
_entity_poly.pdbx_seq_one_letter_code
_entity_poly.pdbx_strand_id
1 'polypeptide(L)'
;MKHFNSRNIAFTAVFAALYYVMSYLPGIPAIGVPGVKVQLEACMASVFGLILGPYLGAIATFVGVLAAWALPPGSMSPQSLIFLPSPVINALVVGLIYNGKWKIASIMLAALVSAFWLLPPAQPIEQNFFVGVAAMWDKALALMLVAPVAALIRKPRVSSKKEGAKNSSEKFASWVSILVIMSAVLILVNAYLIAISGDVLKFRYDFQGETYKLTLGYRDIVKSMAAYGYLWCLIGVGILISAAMLYIRPKHNLLFGGIIIALSGVSTVIGGGFIAGFILGVVGGLLSIIKVQAQTPKALNVEFLIYFLLAFIGNEADNAWGNNIFAVPQVYEGLFGMNLEAVRWAFLISPYAYFIIRLIQAVIAASIALPLIHNLRAAGLGFQAARRN
;
A
#
# COMPACT_ATOMS: atom_id res chain seq x y z
N MET A 1 -25.99 23.00 -1.90
CA MET A 1 -24.64 23.12 -2.53
C MET A 1 -23.71 24.00 -1.67
N LYS A 2 -23.30 23.53 -0.47
CA LYS A 2 -22.44 24.29 0.48
C LYS A 2 -20.93 24.19 0.18
N HIS A 3 -20.52 23.53 -0.90
CA HIS A 3 -19.12 23.16 -1.17
C HIS A 3 -18.43 23.92 -2.31
N PHE A 4 -19.14 24.72 -3.10
CA PHE A 4 -18.58 25.54 -4.18
C PHE A 4 -18.69 27.03 -3.84
N ASN A 5 -17.73 27.55 -3.08
CA ASN A 5 -17.51 28.98 -2.97
C ASN A 5 -16.27 29.37 -3.79
N SER A 6 -16.11 30.66 -4.09
CA SER A 6 -15.01 31.18 -4.90
C SER A 6 -13.64 30.72 -4.41
N ARG A 7 -13.45 30.67 -3.09
CA ARG A 7 -12.24 30.15 -2.45
C ARG A 7 -11.97 28.69 -2.80
N ASN A 8 -12.95 27.79 -2.66
CA ASN A 8 -12.78 26.37 -2.94
C ASN A 8 -12.48 26.12 -4.42
N ILE A 9 -13.12 26.87 -5.32
CA ILE A 9 -12.84 26.81 -6.76
C ILE A 9 -11.40 27.25 -7.04
N ALA A 10 -10.95 28.36 -6.46
CA ALA A 10 -9.58 28.83 -6.60
C ALA A 10 -8.56 27.81 -6.08
N PHE A 11 -8.80 27.20 -4.91
CA PHE A 11 -7.94 26.15 -4.38
C PHE A 11 -7.90 24.92 -5.28
N THR A 12 -9.05 24.43 -5.75
CA THR A 12 -9.12 23.32 -6.68
C THR A 12 -8.35 23.61 -7.97
N ALA A 13 -8.45 24.82 -8.52
CA ALA A 13 -7.72 25.24 -9.71
C ALA A 13 -6.20 25.30 -9.48
N VAL A 14 -5.74 25.87 -8.36
CA VAL A 14 -4.31 25.94 -8.00
C VAL A 14 -3.72 24.54 -7.81
N PHE A 15 -4.44 23.64 -7.15
CA PHE A 15 -3.99 22.25 -6.96
C PHE A 15 -3.99 21.46 -8.28
N ALA A 16 -4.97 21.67 -9.15
CA ALA A 16 -4.96 21.08 -10.50
C ALA A 16 -3.75 21.55 -11.31
N ALA A 17 -3.45 22.86 -11.28
CA ALA A 17 -2.26 23.42 -11.92
C ALA A 17 -0.97 22.86 -11.32
N LEU A 18 -0.90 22.68 -9.99
CA LEU A 18 0.23 22.05 -9.32
C LEU A 18 0.44 20.60 -9.82
N TYR A 19 -0.63 19.82 -9.97
CA TYR A 19 -0.52 18.46 -10.53
C TYR A 19 0.08 18.49 -11.93
N TYR A 20 -0.43 19.38 -12.79
CA TYR A 20 0.09 19.55 -14.14
C TYR A 20 1.57 19.91 -14.15
N VAL A 21 2.00 20.90 -13.35
CA VAL A 21 3.42 21.28 -13.25
C VAL A 21 4.29 20.11 -12.79
N MET A 22 3.80 19.30 -11.85
CA MET A 22 4.53 18.13 -11.35
C MET A 22 4.68 17.03 -12.42
N SER A 23 3.85 17.02 -13.47
CA SER A 23 3.98 16.05 -14.57
C SER A 23 5.23 16.20 -15.43
N TYR A 24 5.96 17.32 -15.29
CA TYR A 24 7.28 17.50 -15.88
C TYR A 24 8.39 16.70 -15.17
N LEU A 25 8.11 16.12 -14.00
CA LEU A 25 9.05 15.25 -13.32
C LEU A 25 9.21 13.91 -14.07
N PRO A 26 10.42 13.32 -14.08
CA PRO A 26 10.64 12.06 -14.75
C PRO A 26 9.88 10.92 -14.04
N GLY A 27 9.04 10.21 -14.80
CA GLY A 27 8.38 8.98 -14.35
C GLY A 27 9.30 7.75 -14.45
N ILE A 28 9.01 6.72 -13.65
CA ILE A 28 9.73 5.45 -13.65
C ILE A 28 9.03 4.49 -14.63
N PRO A 29 9.74 3.83 -15.57
CA PRO A 29 9.11 2.85 -16.46
C PRO A 29 8.34 1.77 -15.68
N ALA A 30 7.11 1.48 -16.12
CA ALA A 30 6.27 0.45 -15.54
C ALA A 30 6.83 -0.94 -15.90
N ILE A 31 7.07 -1.78 -14.90
CA ILE A 31 7.64 -3.11 -15.11
C ILE A 31 6.56 -4.03 -15.67
N GLY A 32 6.82 -4.65 -16.82
CA GLY A 32 5.89 -5.57 -17.46
C GLY A 32 4.78 -4.92 -18.30
N VAL A 33 4.77 -3.58 -18.44
CA VAL A 33 3.83 -2.86 -19.31
C VAL A 33 4.58 -1.91 -20.25
N PRO A 34 4.68 -2.22 -21.55
CA PRO A 34 5.40 -1.38 -22.50
C PRO A 34 4.80 0.03 -22.62
N GLY A 35 5.67 1.05 -22.69
CA GLY A 35 5.26 2.43 -22.95
C GLY A 35 4.55 3.14 -21.79
N VAL A 36 4.30 2.46 -20.67
CA VAL A 36 3.70 3.06 -19.47
C VAL A 36 4.79 3.46 -18.48
N LYS A 37 4.60 4.61 -17.84
CA LYS A 37 5.46 5.08 -16.75
C LYS A 37 4.63 5.25 -15.50
N VAL A 38 5.16 4.75 -14.37
CA VAL A 38 4.69 5.10 -13.04
C VAL A 38 5.15 6.52 -12.74
N GLN A 39 4.20 7.44 -12.85
CA GLN A 39 4.36 8.87 -12.63
C GLN A 39 4.64 9.16 -11.15
N LEU A 40 5.65 10.01 -10.88
CA LEU A 40 6.01 10.38 -9.51
C LEU A 40 4.99 11.38 -8.94
N GLU A 41 4.42 12.23 -9.80
CA GLU A 41 3.37 13.18 -9.46
C GLU A 41 2.09 12.51 -8.94
N ALA A 42 1.86 11.23 -9.25
CA ALA A 42 0.72 10.48 -8.71
C ALA A 42 0.72 10.42 -7.17
N CYS A 43 1.88 10.58 -6.51
CA CYS A 43 1.95 10.69 -5.06
C CYS A 43 1.24 11.94 -4.49
N MET A 44 1.07 12.99 -5.32
CA MET A 44 0.38 14.23 -4.95
C MET A 44 -1.13 14.04 -4.82
N ALA A 45 -1.72 13.03 -5.47
CA ALA A 45 -3.15 12.74 -5.34
C ALA A 45 -3.55 12.52 -3.86
N SER A 46 -2.74 11.78 -3.11
CA SER A 46 -2.91 11.57 -1.66
C SER A 46 -2.88 12.90 -0.91
N VAL A 47 -1.94 13.79 -1.24
CA VAL A 47 -1.80 15.12 -0.63
C VAL A 47 -3.04 15.97 -0.91
N PHE A 48 -3.60 15.87 -2.11
CA PHE A 48 -4.77 16.64 -2.52
C PHE A 48 -6.02 16.16 -1.78
N GLY A 49 -6.19 14.84 -1.65
CA GLY A 49 -7.25 14.24 -0.85
C GLY A 49 -7.17 14.63 0.63
N LEU A 50 -5.96 14.69 1.19
CA LEU A 50 -5.72 15.14 2.57
C LEU A 50 -6.11 16.61 2.79
N ILE A 51 -5.75 17.49 1.85
CA ILE A 51 -5.92 18.95 2.01
C ILE A 51 -7.32 19.40 1.62
N LEU A 52 -7.81 19.00 0.43
CA LEU A 52 -9.08 19.48 -0.13
C LEU A 52 -10.28 18.59 0.26
N GLY A 53 -10.01 17.42 0.83
CA GLY A 53 -11.02 16.40 1.11
C GLY A 53 -11.41 15.58 -0.12
N PRO A 54 -12.38 14.66 0.03
CA PRO A 54 -12.63 13.60 -0.96
C PRO A 54 -13.04 14.14 -2.33
N TYR A 55 -13.97 15.10 -2.38
CA TYR A 55 -14.56 15.53 -3.64
C TYR A 55 -13.72 16.61 -4.33
N LEU A 56 -13.33 17.67 -3.62
CA LEU A 56 -12.52 18.75 -4.21
C LEU A 56 -11.10 18.27 -4.53
N GLY A 57 -10.54 17.35 -3.72
CA GLY A 57 -9.28 16.68 -4.01
C GLY A 57 -9.37 15.84 -5.28
N ALA A 58 -10.39 14.98 -5.39
CA ALA A 58 -10.61 14.18 -6.61
C ALA A 58 -10.82 15.04 -7.86
N ILE A 59 -11.58 16.14 -7.77
CA ILE A 59 -11.78 17.06 -8.90
C ILE A 59 -10.47 17.76 -9.27
N ALA A 60 -9.70 18.26 -8.29
CA ALA A 60 -8.41 18.89 -8.55
C ALA A 60 -7.45 17.92 -9.25
N THR A 61 -7.39 16.67 -8.76
CA THR A 61 -6.60 15.61 -9.37
C THR A 61 -7.09 15.26 -10.78
N PHE A 62 -8.41 15.18 -11.00
CA PHE A 62 -8.98 14.87 -12.31
C PHE A 62 -8.64 15.94 -13.35
N VAL A 63 -8.85 17.22 -13.01
CA VAL A 63 -8.50 18.33 -13.91
C VAL A 63 -6.98 18.37 -14.15
N GLY A 64 -6.19 18.16 -13.10
CA GLY A 64 -4.74 18.13 -13.18
C GLY A 64 -4.18 17.01 -14.05
N VAL A 65 -4.67 15.77 -13.88
CA VAL A 65 -4.25 14.61 -14.67
C VAL A 65 -4.74 14.70 -16.11
N LEU A 66 -5.94 15.26 -16.33
CA LEU A 66 -6.44 15.52 -17.67
C LEU A 66 -5.59 16.56 -18.40
N ALA A 67 -5.18 17.63 -17.71
CA ALA A 67 -4.25 18.62 -18.25
C ALA A 67 -2.87 18.01 -18.55
N ALA A 68 -2.34 17.19 -17.63
CA ALA A 68 -1.07 16.48 -17.82
C ALA A 68 -1.10 15.47 -18.98
N TRP A 69 -2.27 14.90 -19.28
CA TRP A 69 -2.47 14.03 -20.44
C TRP A 69 -2.60 14.82 -21.74
N ALA A 70 -3.32 15.95 -21.70
CA ALA A 70 -3.64 16.77 -22.87
C ALA A 70 -2.53 17.72 -23.33
N LEU A 71 -1.72 18.21 -22.39
CA LEU A 71 -0.68 19.20 -22.63
C LEU A 71 0.73 18.60 -22.44
N PRO A 72 1.78 19.17 -23.05
CA PRO A 72 3.16 18.71 -22.84
C PRO A 72 3.52 18.63 -21.34
N PRO A 73 4.22 17.58 -20.87
CA PRO A 73 4.86 16.51 -21.65
C PRO A 73 3.92 15.38 -22.10
N GLY A 74 2.62 15.46 -21.81
CA GLY A 74 1.60 14.55 -22.30
C GLY A 74 1.49 14.56 -23.83
N SER A 75 0.99 13.45 -24.36
CA SER A 75 0.85 13.20 -25.80
C SER A 75 -0.56 12.78 -26.22
N MET A 76 -1.55 12.92 -25.32
CA MET A 76 -2.92 12.44 -25.54
C MET A 76 -2.99 10.94 -25.91
N SER A 77 -2.04 10.14 -25.41
CA SER A 77 -1.96 8.71 -25.69
C SER A 77 -3.22 7.97 -25.20
N PRO A 78 -3.83 7.11 -26.04
CA PRO A 78 -4.92 6.23 -25.62
C PRO A 78 -4.51 5.27 -24.50
N GLN A 79 -3.25 4.82 -24.50
CA GLN A 79 -2.71 3.91 -23.49
C GLN A 79 -2.66 4.54 -22.09
N SER A 80 -2.43 5.86 -21.97
CA SER A 80 -2.42 6.55 -20.68
C SER A 80 -3.80 7.06 -20.27
N LEU A 81 -4.71 7.29 -21.24
CA LEU A 81 -6.07 7.79 -20.99
C LEU A 81 -6.87 6.87 -20.05
N ILE A 82 -6.77 5.55 -20.23
CA ILE A 82 -7.49 4.57 -19.40
C ILE A 82 -7.07 4.57 -17.93
N PHE A 83 -5.87 5.10 -17.64
CA PHE A 83 -5.32 5.20 -16.29
C PHE A 83 -5.59 6.56 -15.62
N LEU A 84 -6.22 7.52 -16.30
CA LEU A 84 -6.60 8.80 -15.66
C LEU A 84 -7.42 8.63 -14.36
N PRO A 85 -8.32 7.63 -14.23
CA PRO A 85 -9.05 7.45 -12.98
C PRO A 85 -8.18 7.02 -11.78
N SER A 86 -6.99 6.43 -12.01
CA SER A 86 -6.11 5.94 -10.95
C SER A 86 -5.81 7.01 -9.89
N PRO A 87 -5.18 8.16 -10.22
CA PRO A 87 -4.87 9.18 -9.22
C PRO A 87 -6.13 9.84 -8.64
N VAL A 88 -7.23 9.89 -9.39
CA VAL A 88 -8.52 10.42 -8.91
C VAL A 88 -9.10 9.54 -7.80
N ILE A 89 -9.06 8.22 -7.98
CA ILE A 89 -9.50 7.24 -6.99
C ILE A 89 -8.64 7.33 -5.72
N ASN A 90 -7.33 7.51 -5.87
CA ASN A 90 -6.44 7.76 -4.73
C ASN A 90 -6.90 8.98 -3.91
N ALA A 91 -7.00 10.15 -4.54
CA ALA A 91 -7.40 11.37 -3.85
C ALA A 91 -8.77 11.23 -3.16
N LEU A 92 -9.72 10.56 -3.81
CA LEU A 92 -11.03 10.26 -3.26
C LEU A 92 -10.96 9.36 -2.03
N VAL A 93 -10.26 8.22 -2.12
CA VAL A 93 -10.11 7.25 -1.01
C VAL A 93 -9.42 7.89 0.19
N VAL A 94 -8.31 8.59 -0.03
CA VAL A 94 -7.57 9.28 1.03
C VAL A 94 -8.44 10.33 1.70
N GLY A 95 -9.11 11.16 0.92
CA GLY A 95 -10.01 12.19 1.43
C GLY A 95 -11.19 11.60 2.20
N LEU A 96 -11.76 10.48 1.77
CA LEU A 96 -12.86 9.79 2.45
C LEU A 96 -12.42 9.28 3.83
N ILE A 97 -11.27 8.61 3.92
CA ILE A 97 -10.75 8.09 5.19
C ILE A 97 -10.43 9.25 6.14
N TYR A 98 -9.73 10.28 5.66
CA TYR A 98 -9.34 11.44 6.47
C TYR A 98 -10.56 12.22 7.01
N ASN A 99 -11.64 12.31 6.23
CA ASN A 99 -12.90 12.94 6.64
C ASN A 99 -13.85 11.99 7.40
N GLY A 100 -13.36 10.84 7.88
CA GLY A 100 -14.11 9.93 8.75
C GLY A 100 -15.11 9.01 8.03
N LYS A 101 -15.23 9.09 6.70
CA LYS A 101 -16.06 8.26 5.83
C LYS A 101 -15.35 6.97 5.37
N TRP A 102 -14.54 6.39 6.25
CA TRP A 102 -13.67 5.25 5.95
C TRP A 102 -14.42 4.00 5.49
N LYS A 103 -15.68 3.78 5.91
CA LYS A 103 -16.50 2.66 5.42
C LYS A 103 -16.74 2.71 3.92
N ILE A 104 -16.99 3.91 3.37
CA ILE A 104 -17.18 4.10 1.93
C ILE A 104 -15.87 3.78 1.21
N ALA A 105 -14.74 4.28 1.72
CA ALA A 105 -13.42 3.95 1.18
C ALA A 105 -13.11 2.45 1.23
N SER A 106 -13.44 1.76 2.33
CA SER A 106 -13.30 0.30 2.43
C SER A 106 -14.14 -0.44 1.39
N ILE A 107 -15.40 -0.04 1.18
CA ILE A 107 -16.27 -0.65 0.16
C ILE A 107 -15.69 -0.43 -1.24
N MET A 108 -15.23 0.78 -1.55
CA MET A 108 -14.60 1.08 -2.84
C MET A 108 -13.36 0.22 -3.09
N LEU A 109 -12.46 0.15 -2.11
CA LEU A 109 -11.23 -0.63 -2.26
C LEU A 109 -11.53 -2.14 -2.31
N ALA A 110 -12.48 -2.63 -1.51
CA ALA A 110 -12.94 -4.02 -1.58
C ALA A 110 -13.54 -4.35 -2.95
N ALA A 111 -14.38 -3.47 -3.51
CA ALA A 111 -14.94 -3.65 -4.84
C ALA A 111 -13.85 -3.72 -5.91
N LEU A 112 -12.84 -2.84 -5.85
CA LEU A 112 -11.71 -2.87 -6.77
C LEU A 112 -10.89 -4.18 -6.63
N VAL A 113 -10.60 -4.62 -5.41
CA VAL A 113 -9.87 -5.87 -5.16
C VAL A 113 -10.67 -7.08 -5.66
N SER A 114 -11.98 -7.12 -5.40
CA SER A 114 -12.85 -8.22 -5.83
C SER A 114 -13.06 -8.24 -7.34
N ALA A 115 -13.11 -7.09 -8.01
CA ALA A 115 -13.34 -7.01 -9.45
C ALA A 115 -12.26 -7.74 -10.26
N PHE A 116 -10.99 -7.70 -9.82
CA PHE A 116 -9.90 -8.39 -10.50
C PHE A 116 -10.12 -9.89 -10.64
N TRP A 117 -10.75 -10.51 -9.64
CA TRP A 117 -11.00 -11.95 -9.64
C TRP A 117 -12.00 -12.38 -10.71
N LEU A 118 -12.77 -11.44 -11.27
CA LEU A 118 -13.70 -11.70 -12.38
C LEU A 118 -13.03 -11.55 -13.75
N LEU A 119 -11.78 -11.11 -13.80
CA LEU A 119 -11.07 -10.79 -15.05
C LEU A 119 -10.21 -11.97 -15.55
N PRO A 120 -9.96 -12.05 -16.88
CA PRO A 120 -9.27 -13.17 -17.51
C PRO A 120 -7.92 -13.59 -16.89
N PRO A 121 -7.06 -12.68 -16.40
CA PRO A 121 -5.79 -13.09 -15.78
C PRO A 121 -5.97 -14.01 -14.57
N ALA A 122 -7.07 -13.85 -13.80
CA ALA A 122 -7.37 -14.68 -12.64
C ALA A 122 -8.24 -15.92 -12.98
N GLN A 123 -8.70 -16.07 -14.23
CA GLN A 123 -9.64 -17.11 -14.66
C GLN A 123 -8.98 -18.18 -15.53
N PRO A 124 -9.38 -19.47 -15.45
CA PRO A 124 -10.20 -20.05 -14.40
C PRO A 124 -9.45 -20.05 -13.06
N ILE A 125 -10.17 -19.77 -11.97
CA ILE A 125 -9.60 -19.56 -10.64
C ILE A 125 -8.77 -20.78 -10.20
N GLU A 126 -9.25 -22.00 -10.45
CA GLU A 126 -8.56 -23.24 -10.04
C GLU A 126 -7.12 -23.32 -10.55
N GLN A 127 -6.87 -22.78 -11.74
CA GLN A 127 -5.56 -22.80 -12.37
C GLN A 127 -4.77 -21.52 -12.08
N ASN A 128 -5.44 -20.37 -12.05
CA ASN A 128 -4.79 -19.05 -12.03
C ASN A 128 -4.97 -18.28 -10.71
N PHE A 129 -5.40 -18.96 -9.64
CA PHE A 129 -5.57 -18.36 -8.31
C PHE A 129 -4.32 -17.60 -7.86
N PHE A 130 -3.14 -18.16 -8.11
CA PHE A 130 -1.87 -17.56 -7.74
C PHE A 130 -1.60 -16.21 -8.44
N VAL A 131 -2.07 -16.02 -9.68
CA VAL A 131 -2.00 -14.73 -10.39
C VAL A 131 -2.88 -13.70 -9.70
N GLY A 132 -4.11 -14.09 -9.33
CA GLY A 132 -5.03 -13.23 -8.57
C GLY A 132 -4.45 -12.79 -7.22
N VAL A 133 -3.84 -13.73 -6.48
CA VAL A 133 -3.15 -13.42 -5.21
C VAL A 133 -1.98 -12.47 -5.45
N ALA A 134 -1.11 -12.76 -6.42
CA ALA A 134 0.05 -11.93 -6.73
C ALA A 134 -0.35 -10.50 -7.14
N ALA A 135 -1.43 -10.33 -7.90
CA ALA A 135 -1.91 -9.03 -8.34
C ALA A 135 -2.59 -8.19 -7.24
N MET A 136 -3.12 -8.83 -6.19
CA MET A 136 -4.04 -8.18 -5.24
C MET A 136 -3.59 -8.18 -3.77
N TRP A 137 -2.51 -8.88 -3.40
CA TRP A 137 -2.11 -9.03 -2.00
C TRP A 137 -1.80 -7.71 -1.29
N ASP A 138 -1.16 -6.76 -1.97
CA ASP A 138 -0.78 -5.44 -1.46
C ASP A 138 -2.00 -4.53 -1.31
N LYS A 139 -2.98 -4.61 -2.22
CA LYS A 139 -4.27 -3.92 -2.10
C LYS A 139 -5.14 -4.51 -1.01
N ALA A 140 -5.12 -5.84 -0.84
CA ALA A 140 -5.75 -6.50 0.29
C ALA A 140 -5.12 -6.05 1.62
N LEU A 141 -3.80 -5.88 1.66
CA LEU A 141 -3.12 -5.26 2.80
C LEU A 141 -3.63 -3.84 3.04
N ALA A 142 -3.64 -2.97 2.03
CA ALA A 142 -4.17 -1.61 2.17
C ALA A 142 -5.60 -1.59 2.69
N LEU A 143 -6.47 -2.49 2.22
CA LEU A 143 -7.85 -2.64 2.70
C LEU A 143 -7.89 -2.98 4.20
N MET A 144 -7.05 -3.91 4.67
CA MET A 144 -6.94 -4.24 6.09
C MET A 144 -6.46 -3.05 6.93
N LEU A 145 -5.69 -2.12 6.35
CA LEU A 145 -5.19 -0.93 7.04
C LEU A 145 -6.21 0.20 7.19
N VAL A 146 -7.27 0.22 6.39
CA VAL A 146 -8.27 1.32 6.41
C VAL A 146 -8.88 1.52 7.80
N ALA A 147 -9.36 0.45 8.44
CA ALA A 147 -10.01 0.54 9.74
C ALA A 147 -9.06 0.95 10.89
N PRO A 148 -7.86 0.33 11.04
CA PRO A 148 -6.84 0.79 11.99
C PRO A 148 -6.46 2.26 11.82
N VAL A 149 -6.25 2.73 10.57
CA VAL A 149 -5.90 4.13 10.28
C VAL A 149 -7.04 5.07 10.65
N ALA A 150 -8.27 4.71 10.29
CA ALA A 150 -9.45 5.49 10.68
C ALA A 150 -9.61 5.59 12.21
N ALA A 151 -9.31 4.52 12.94
CA ALA A 151 -9.31 4.53 14.40
C ALA A 151 -8.20 5.44 14.97
N LEU A 152 -7.01 5.43 14.38
CA LEU A 152 -5.91 6.33 14.77
C LEU A 152 -6.28 7.81 14.58
N ILE A 153 -6.97 8.14 13.48
CA ILE A 153 -7.44 9.51 13.20
C ILE A 153 -8.51 9.96 14.21
N ARG A 154 -9.38 9.04 14.65
CA ARG A 154 -10.50 9.36 15.55
C ARG A 154 -10.09 9.60 17.00
N LYS A 155 -9.01 8.99 17.49
CA LYS A 155 -8.61 9.09 18.92
C LYS A 155 -8.44 10.56 19.36
N PRO A 156 -9.10 11.00 20.45
CA PRO A 156 -8.82 12.30 21.06
C PRO A 156 -7.36 12.35 21.51
N ARG A 157 -6.67 13.47 21.25
CA ARG A 157 -5.38 13.76 21.92
C ARG A 157 -5.70 14.30 23.32
N VAL A 158 -5.08 13.71 24.35
CA VAL A 158 -5.18 13.98 25.83
C VAL A 158 -6.31 13.16 26.51
N SER A 159 -6.15 12.47 27.66
CA SER A 159 -5.28 12.65 28.83
C SER A 159 -4.74 11.33 29.42
N SER A 160 -3.64 11.46 30.16
CA SER A 160 -2.93 10.40 30.87
C SER A 160 -3.79 9.76 31.98
N LYS A 161 -4.02 8.44 31.91
CA LYS A 161 -4.26 7.61 33.09
C LYS A 161 -3.13 6.58 33.18
N LYS A 162 -2.24 6.78 34.16
CA LYS A 162 -0.90 6.17 34.22
C LYS A 162 -0.80 4.79 34.90
N GLU A 163 -1.80 4.30 35.62
CA GLU A 163 -1.57 3.12 36.50
C GLU A 163 -2.17 1.79 36.01
N GLY A 164 -3.35 1.77 35.38
CA GLY A 164 -3.92 0.54 34.78
C GLY A 164 -3.37 0.18 33.39
N ALA A 165 -2.69 1.12 32.74
CA ALA A 165 -2.19 0.97 31.37
C ALA A 165 -0.85 0.20 31.29
N LYS A 166 -0.07 0.14 32.38
CA LYS A 166 1.27 -0.46 32.36
C LYS A 166 1.20 -1.98 32.17
N ASN A 167 0.32 -2.65 32.90
CA ASN A 167 0.21 -4.12 32.92
C ASN A 167 -0.42 -4.69 31.64
N SER A 168 -1.40 -3.98 31.05
CA SER A 168 -2.00 -4.32 29.75
C SER A 168 -1.05 -4.01 28.58
N SER A 169 -0.27 -2.93 28.68
CA SER A 169 0.75 -2.55 27.70
C SER A 169 1.93 -3.54 27.64
N GLU A 170 2.34 -4.11 28.78
CA GLU A 170 3.40 -5.13 28.83
C GLU A 170 2.94 -6.47 28.25
N LYS A 171 1.70 -6.92 28.53
CA LYS A 171 1.14 -8.10 27.87
C LYS A 171 1.02 -7.91 26.35
N PHE A 172 0.50 -6.76 25.91
CA PHE A 172 0.40 -6.45 24.48
C PHE A 172 1.77 -6.33 23.80
N ALA A 173 2.78 -5.80 24.51
CA ALA A 173 4.17 -5.79 24.06
C ALA A 173 4.68 -7.19 23.72
N SER A 174 4.42 -8.13 24.62
CA SER A 174 4.85 -9.52 24.48
C SER A 174 4.22 -10.13 23.22
N TRP A 175 2.91 -9.94 23.00
CA TRP A 175 2.24 -10.42 21.79
C TRP A 175 2.81 -9.83 20.50
N VAL A 176 3.08 -8.53 20.44
CA VAL A 176 3.68 -7.90 19.24
C VAL A 176 5.07 -8.45 18.95
N SER A 177 5.92 -8.59 19.98
CA SER A 177 7.25 -9.20 19.83
C SER A 177 7.16 -10.66 19.38
N ILE A 178 6.21 -11.42 19.94
CA ILE A 178 5.95 -12.81 19.52
C ILE A 178 5.56 -12.87 18.05
N LEU A 179 4.65 -12.00 17.58
CA LEU A 179 4.21 -11.96 16.17
C LEU A 179 5.38 -11.66 15.23
N VAL A 180 6.22 -10.67 15.56
CA VAL A 180 7.37 -10.30 14.73
C VAL A 180 8.46 -11.39 14.74
N ILE A 181 8.73 -11.99 15.90
CA ILE A 181 9.69 -13.10 16.01
C ILE A 181 9.18 -14.32 15.24
N MET A 182 7.91 -14.69 15.39
CA MET A 182 7.31 -15.77 14.61
C MET A 182 7.40 -15.48 13.13
N SER A 183 7.08 -14.26 12.69
CA SER A 183 7.26 -13.84 11.29
C SER A 183 8.69 -14.07 10.81
N ALA A 184 9.67 -13.59 11.56
CA ALA A 184 11.07 -13.70 11.17
C ALA A 184 11.53 -15.15 11.10
N VAL A 185 11.19 -15.97 12.11
CA VAL A 185 11.49 -17.41 12.13
C VAL A 185 10.86 -18.11 10.94
N LEU A 186 9.60 -17.83 10.66
CA LEU A 186 8.88 -18.43 9.55
C LEU A 186 9.47 -18.05 8.19
N ILE A 187 9.88 -16.79 8.02
CA ILE A 187 10.58 -16.31 6.82
C ILE A 187 11.97 -16.96 6.70
N LEU A 188 12.71 -17.09 7.81
CA LEU A 188 14.03 -17.74 7.84
C LEU A 188 13.96 -19.23 7.51
N VAL A 189 13.03 -19.96 8.13
CA VAL A 189 12.81 -21.38 7.89
C VAL A 189 12.45 -21.60 6.44
N ASN A 190 11.56 -20.78 5.89
CA ASN A 190 11.16 -20.89 4.50
C ASN A 190 12.33 -20.59 3.53
N ALA A 191 13.11 -19.52 3.79
CA ALA A 191 14.30 -19.20 3.00
C ALA A 191 15.36 -20.32 3.04
N TYR A 192 15.62 -20.88 4.22
CA TYR A 192 16.56 -21.98 4.42
C TYR A 192 16.10 -23.27 3.72
N LEU A 193 14.82 -23.61 3.83
CA LEU A 193 14.27 -24.79 3.16
C LEU A 193 14.35 -24.66 1.64
N ILE A 194 14.10 -23.48 1.08
CA ILE A 194 14.28 -23.23 -0.35
C ILE A 194 15.76 -23.34 -0.76
N ALA A 195 16.67 -22.84 0.08
CA ALA A 195 18.12 -22.90 -0.19
C ALA A 195 18.65 -24.34 -0.26
N ILE A 196 18.08 -25.27 0.53
CA ILE A 196 18.53 -26.66 0.59
C ILE A 196 17.76 -27.56 -0.36
N SER A 197 16.44 -27.42 -0.41
CA SER A 197 15.58 -28.34 -1.16
C SER A 197 15.35 -27.94 -2.61
N GLY A 198 15.57 -26.66 -2.96
CA GLY A 198 15.24 -26.11 -4.27
C GLY A 198 13.75 -26.20 -4.63
N ASP A 199 12.87 -26.49 -3.64
CA ASP A 199 11.43 -26.67 -3.82
C ASP A 199 10.67 -25.88 -2.74
N VAL A 200 9.38 -25.69 -2.97
CA VAL A 200 8.47 -24.96 -2.07
C VAL A 200 7.97 -25.85 -0.93
N LEU A 201 7.66 -25.21 0.21
CA LEU A 201 7.04 -25.86 1.36
C LEU A 201 5.69 -26.48 0.97
N LYS A 202 5.56 -27.79 1.17
CA LYS A 202 4.36 -28.57 0.88
C LYS A 202 3.80 -29.13 2.17
N PHE A 203 2.62 -28.67 2.54
CA PHE A 203 1.83 -29.31 3.58
C PHE A 203 0.93 -30.35 2.92
N ARG A 204 1.12 -31.61 3.33
CA ARG A 204 0.23 -32.71 2.97
C ARG A 204 -0.63 -33.03 4.19
N TYR A 205 -1.94 -33.04 4.00
CA TYR A 205 -2.88 -33.44 5.03
C TYR A 205 -3.88 -34.43 4.44
N ASP A 206 -3.97 -35.60 5.05
CA ASP A 206 -4.90 -36.65 4.64
C ASP A 206 -6.17 -36.52 5.50
N PHE A 207 -7.30 -36.27 4.85
CA PHE A 207 -8.60 -36.18 5.51
C PHE A 207 -9.64 -36.99 4.75
N GLN A 208 -10.27 -37.94 5.45
CA GLN A 208 -11.28 -38.86 4.88
C GLN A 208 -10.83 -39.59 3.60
N GLY A 209 -9.55 -39.98 3.52
CA GLY A 209 -9.01 -40.74 2.40
C GLY A 209 -8.57 -39.89 1.20
N GLU A 210 -8.78 -38.58 1.24
CA GLU A 210 -8.31 -37.63 0.22
C GLU A 210 -7.10 -36.84 0.72
N THR A 211 -6.03 -36.79 -0.09
CA THR A 211 -4.80 -36.06 0.22
C THR A 211 -4.90 -34.61 -0.25
N TYR A 212 -5.08 -33.69 0.68
CA TYR A 212 -5.05 -32.26 0.40
C TYR A 212 -3.60 -31.77 0.41
N LYS A 213 -3.17 -31.18 -0.72
CA LYS A 213 -1.81 -30.64 -0.90
C LYS A 213 -1.87 -29.11 -0.92
N LEU A 214 -1.44 -28.48 0.17
CA LEU A 214 -1.20 -27.04 0.19
C LEU A 214 0.26 -26.79 -0.18
N THR A 215 0.48 -26.26 -1.38
CA THR A 215 1.82 -25.83 -1.83
C THR A 215 1.94 -24.33 -1.63
N LEU A 216 2.88 -23.90 -0.79
CA LEU A 216 3.11 -22.49 -0.49
C LEU A 216 4.30 -21.97 -1.31
N GLY A 217 3.99 -21.27 -2.41
CA GLY A 217 4.97 -20.66 -3.32
C GLY A 217 4.90 -21.20 -4.76
N TYR A 218 5.44 -20.43 -5.72
CA TYR A 218 5.46 -20.79 -7.15
C TYR A 218 6.77 -21.48 -7.53
N ARG A 219 6.66 -22.74 -7.98
CA ARG A 219 7.80 -23.64 -8.20
C ARG A 219 8.88 -23.10 -9.15
N ASP A 220 8.49 -22.39 -10.20
CA ASP A 220 9.44 -21.93 -11.23
C ASP A 220 10.22 -20.67 -10.80
N ILE A 221 9.60 -19.81 -9.99
CA ILE A 221 10.31 -18.70 -9.32
C ILE A 221 11.25 -19.27 -8.25
N VAL A 222 10.79 -20.24 -7.45
CA VAL A 222 11.60 -20.84 -6.39
C VAL A 222 12.83 -21.56 -6.92
N LYS A 223 12.74 -22.28 -8.03
CA LYS A 223 13.92 -22.88 -8.68
C LYS A 223 14.96 -21.84 -9.10
N SER A 224 14.50 -20.72 -9.67
CA SER A 224 15.39 -19.63 -10.11
C SER A 224 15.99 -18.87 -8.92
N MET A 225 15.26 -18.77 -7.80
CA MET A 225 15.68 -18.06 -6.59
C MET A 225 16.45 -18.95 -5.59
N ALA A 226 16.40 -20.28 -5.72
CA ALA A 226 17.05 -21.24 -4.84
C ALA A 226 18.57 -21.04 -4.77
N ALA A 227 19.21 -20.65 -5.88
CA ALA A 227 20.63 -20.33 -5.94
C ALA A 227 21.03 -19.17 -5.00
N TYR A 228 20.07 -18.30 -4.67
CA TYR A 228 20.24 -17.16 -3.76
C TYR A 228 19.59 -17.41 -2.39
N GLY A 229 19.13 -18.63 -2.11
CA GLY A 229 18.43 -19.04 -0.89
C GLY A 229 19.02 -18.50 0.42
N TYR A 230 20.34 -18.59 0.55
CA TYR A 230 21.06 -18.13 1.75
C TYR A 230 21.12 -16.60 1.88
N LEU A 231 21.10 -15.85 0.78
CA LEU A 231 20.98 -14.38 0.81
C LEU A 231 19.59 -13.97 1.33
N TRP A 232 18.56 -14.80 1.15
CA TRP A 232 17.20 -14.52 1.63
C TRP A 232 17.05 -14.67 3.14
N CYS A 233 17.93 -15.44 3.78
CA CYS A 233 18.03 -15.46 5.23
C CYS A 233 18.35 -14.05 5.80
N LEU A 234 19.00 -13.17 5.04
CA LEU A 234 19.28 -11.80 5.47
C LEU A 234 18.01 -10.98 5.70
N ILE A 235 16.92 -11.27 5.00
CA ILE A 235 15.62 -10.59 5.20
C ILE A 235 15.06 -10.96 6.57
N GLY A 236 15.03 -12.25 6.89
CA GLY A 236 14.57 -12.74 8.19
C GLY A 236 15.47 -12.26 9.34
N VAL A 237 16.80 -12.23 9.14
CA VAL A 237 17.74 -11.63 10.09
C VAL A 237 17.49 -10.13 10.26
N GLY A 238 17.21 -9.40 9.17
CA GLY A 238 16.88 -7.98 9.23
C GLY A 238 15.59 -7.69 10.01
N ILE A 239 14.59 -8.57 9.90
CA ILE A 239 13.37 -8.51 10.73
C ILE A 239 13.70 -8.78 12.20
N LEU A 240 14.53 -9.78 12.51
CA LEU A 240 14.98 -10.06 13.89
C LEU A 240 15.76 -8.89 14.49
N ILE A 241 16.69 -8.30 13.73
CA ILE A 241 17.46 -7.12 14.17
C ILE A 241 16.50 -5.96 14.43
N SER A 242 15.54 -5.72 13.52
CA SER A 242 14.54 -4.66 13.70
C SER A 242 13.62 -4.92 14.90
N ALA A 243 13.28 -6.18 15.18
CA ALA A 243 12.53 -6.58 16.36
C ALA A 243 13.33 -6.36 17.66
N ALA A 244 14.62 -6.73 17.66
CA ALA A 244 15.53 -6.47 18.78
C ALA A 244 15.70 -4.96 19.00
N MET A 245 15.83 -4.19 17.92
CA MET A 245 15.94 -2.74 17.99
C MET A 245 14.65 -2.05 18.43
N LEU A 246 13.47 -2.62 18.15
CA LEU A 246 12.20 -2.18 18.75
C LEU A 246 12.20 -2.37 20.28
N TYR A 247 12.82 -3.44 20.77
CA TYR A 247 12.93 -3.71 22.20
C TYR A 247 13.96 -2.78 22.88
N ILE A 248 15.14 -2.60 22.27
CA ILE A 248 16.25 -1.81 22.82
C ILE A 248 15.99 -0.29 22.67
N ARG A 249 15.44 0.14 21.52
CA ARG A 249 15.20 1.55 21.18
C ARG A 249 13.75 1.78 20.76
N PRO A 250 12.76 1.61 21.66
CA PRO A 250 11.35 1.74 21.34
C PRO A 250 10.99 3.12 20.79
N LYS A 251 11.77 4.18 21.09
CA LYS A 251 11.58 5.53 20.55
C LYS A 251 11.63 5.60 19.00
N HIS A 252 12.26 4.64 18.34
CA HIS A 252 12.38 4.59 16.87
C HIS A 252 11.43 3.56 16.26
N ASN A 253 10.29 3.28 16.90
CA ASN A 253 9.37 2.25 16.46
C ASN A 253 8.77 2.48 15.07
N LEU A 254 8.64 3.75 14.64
CA LEU A 254 8.21 4.08 13.28
C LEU A 254 9.20 3.51 12.25
N LEU A 255 10.50 3.71 12.49
CA LEU A 255 11.56 3.22 11.62
C LEU A 255 11.62 1.69 11.63
N PHE A 256 11.74 1.07 12.81
CA PHE A 256 11.92 -0.38 12.89
C PHE A 256 10.65 -1.16 12.56
N GLY A 257 9.47 -0.66 12.95
CA GLY A 257 8.19 -1.21 12.52
C GLY A 257 7.95 -1.06 11.02
N GLY A 258 8.35 0.07 10.43
CA GLY A 258 8.34 0.28 8.98
C GLY A 258 9.29 -0.65 8.24
N ILE A 259 10.51 -0.85 8.75
CA ILE A 259 11.48 -1.80 8.21
C ILE A 259 10.94 -3.23 8.27
N ILE A 260 10.30 -3.63 9.38
CA ILE A 260 9.66 -4.94 9.50
C ILE A 260 8.58 -5.12 8.43
N ILE A 261 7.68 -4.14 8.25
CA ILE A 261 6.63 -4.20 7.22
C ILE A 261 7.26 -4.33 5.82
N ALA A 262 8.28 -3.52 5.52
CA ALA A 262 8.96 -3.52 4.23
C ALA A 262 9.64 -4.86 3.97
N LEU A 263 10.45 -5.36 4.91
CA LEU A 263 11.17 -6.64 4.78
C LEU A 263 10.22 -7.83 4.73
N SER A 264 9.16 -7.82 5.53
CA SER A 264 8.10 -8.84 5.45
C SER A 264 7.43 -8.81 4.08
N GLY A 265 7.16 -7.64 3.50
CA GLY A 265 6.65 -7.50 2.13
C GLY A 265 7.62 -8.10 1.10
N VAL A 266 8.90 -7.71 1.15
CA VAL A 266 9.95 -8.23 0.24
C VAL A 266 10.11 -9.75 0.36
N SER A 267 9.90 -10.34 1.55
CA SER A 267 9.99 -11.80 1.73
C SER A 267 9.02 -12.61 0.86
N THR A 268 7.90 -12.02 0.45
CA THR A 268 6.87 -12.69 -0.38
C THR A 268 7.27 -12.84 -1.83
N VAL A 269 8.08 -11.91 -2.34
CA VAL A 269 8.52 -11.82 -3.75
C VAL A 269 9.54 -12.90 -4.05
N ILE A 270 10.41 -13.17 -3.07
CA ILE A 270 11.70 -13.78 -3.35
C ILE A 270 11.81 -15.20 -2.81
N GLY A 271 11.13 -15.49 -1.71
CA GLY A 271 11.20 -16.79 -1.03
C GLY A 271 10.00 -17.67 -1.26
N GLY A 272 9.17 -17.50 -2.29
CA GLY A 272 8.01 -18.37 -2.50
C GLY A 272 7.11 -18.49 -1.26
N GLY A 273 6.34 -17.44 -0.95
CA GLY A 273 5.04 -17.64 -0.32
C GLY A 273 4.96 -18.18 1.11
N PHE A 274 5.84 -17.80 2.05
CA PHE A 274 5.47 -17.94 3.47
C PHE A 274 4.53 -16.81 3.90
N ILE A 275 3.31 -16.86 3.35
CA ILE A 275 2.23 -15.87 3.53
C ILE A 275 1.97 -15.61 5.02
N ALA A 276 2.04 -16.64 5.86
CA ALA A 276 1.88 -16.49 7.31
C ALA A 276 3.00 -15.62 7.92
N GLY A 277 4.25 -15.78 7.47
CA GLY A 277 5.38 -15.00 7.96
C GLY A 277 5.28 -13.53 7.53
N PHE A 278 4.82 -13.28 6.31
CA PHE A 278 4.46 -11.95 5.84
C PHE A 278 3.33 -11.32 6.65
N ILE A 279 2.18 -12.00 6.80
CA ILE A 279 1.01 -11.50 7.54
C ILE A 279 1.40 -11.16 8.98
N LEU A 280 2.08 -12.07 9.67
CA LEU A 280 2.52 -11.87 11.04
C LEU A 280 3.50 -10.70 11.16
N GLY A 281 4.39 -10.54 10.17
CA GLY A 281 5.39 -9.48 10.18
C GLY A 281 4.79 -8.11 9.90
N VAL A 282 3.88 -8.01 8.94
CA VAL A 282 3.16 -6.77 8.66
C VAL A 282 2.26 -6.39 9.83
N VAL A 283 1.45 -7.32 10.35
CA VAL A 283 0.61 -7.07 11.53
C VAL A 283 1.46 -6.69 12.74
N GLY A 284 2.52 -7.44 13.04
CA GLY A 284 3.44 -7.15 14.15
C GLY A 284 4.15 -5.80 13.99
N GLY A 285 4.63 -5.48 12.79
CA GLY A 285 5.23 -4.19 12.46
C GLY A 285 4.26 -3.03 12.67
N LEU A 286 3.03 -3.14 12.17
CA LEU A 286 1.98 -2.13 12.38
C LEU A 286 1.61 -1.95 13.84
N LEU A 287 1.42 -3.05 14.58
CA LEU A 287 1.10 -2.99 16.01
C LEU A 287 2.26 -2.38 16.82
N SER A 288 3.52 -2.60 16.41
CA SER A 288 4.69 -1.98 17.04
C SER A 288 4.71 -0.46 16.88
N ILE A 289 4.25 0.04 15.73
CA ILE A 289 4.12 1.46 15.45
C ILE A 289 3.01 2.08 16.32
N ILE A 290 1.89 1.36 16.49
CA ILE A 290 0.74 1.79 17.32
C ILE A 290 1.11 1.90 18.81
N LYS A 291 1.98 1.02 19.32
CA LYS A 291 2.29 0.88 20.75
C LYS A 291 3.07 2.06 21.37
N VAL A 292 4.10 2.62 20.72
CA VAL A 292 4.93 3.66 21.36
C VAL A 292 4.30 5.05 21.26
N GLN A 293 3.30 5.22 20.40
CA GLN A 293 2.46 6.43 20.39
C GLN A 293 1.60 6.58 21.66
N ALA A 294 1.48 5.53 22.49
CA ALA A 294 0.84 5.59 23.80
C ALA A 294 1.76 6.13 24.91
N GLN A 295 3.08 6.22 24.71
CA GLN A 295 4.03 6.58 25.78
C GLN A 295 4.77 7.91 25.62
N THR A 296 4.73 8.59 24.47
CA THR A 296 4.92 10.06 24.31
C THR A 296 5.06 10.37 22.82
N PRO A 297 3.99 10.76 22.11
CA PRO A 297 4.15 11.31 20.78
C PRO A 297 4.51 12.79 20.89
N LYS A 298 5.69 13.19 20.38
CA LYS A 298 5.73 14.50 19.71
C LYS A 298 4.68 14.41 18.60
N ALA A 299 3.67 15.28 18.64
CA ALA A 299 2.50 15.24 17.73
C ALA A 299 2.88 15.08 16.24
N LEU A 300 4.05 15.60 15.86
CA LEU A 300 4.64 15.54 14.53
C LEU A 300 4.84 14.10 13.99
N ASN A 301 5.32 13.17 14.82
CA ASN A 301 5.65 11.81 14.38
C ASN A 301 4.38 10.96 14.10
N VAL A 302 3.27 11.29 14.77
CA VAL A 302 1.99 10.60 14.58
C VAL A 302 1.29 11.09 13.31
N GLU A 303 1.33 12.41 13.06
CA GLU A 303 0.76 12.99 11.85
C GLU A 303 1.48 12.49 10.60
N PHE A 304 2.82 12.45 10.64
CA PHE A 304 3.61 11.87 9.56
C PHE A 304 3.19 10.42 9.26
N LEU A 305 3.09 9.58 10.29
CA LEU A 305 2.64 8.20 10.12
C LEU A 305 1.24 8.12 9.52
N ILE A 306 0.29 8.92 10.02
CA ILE A 306 -1.09 8.92 9.51
C ILE A 306 -1.10 9.31 8.02
N TYR A 307 -0.36 10.36 7.64
CA TYR A 307 -0.28 10.79 6.24
C TYR A 307 0.43 9.74 5.37
N PHE A 308 1.46 9.08 5.88
CA PHE A 308 2.12 7.96 5.20
C PHE A 308 1.16 6.79 4.97
N LEU A 309 0.46 6.32 6.01
CA LEU A 309 -0.47 5.21 5.89
C LEU A 309 -1.65 5.54 4.97
N LEU A 310 -2.18 6.78 5.06
CA LEU A 310 -3.21 7.25 4.15
C LEU A 310 -2.71 7.28 2.71
N ALA A 311 -1.53 7.85 2.46
CA ALA A 311 -0.94 7.89 1.13
C ALA A 311 -0.67 6.50 0.56
N PHE A 312 -0.20 5.55 1.40
CA PHE A 312 -0.04 4.16 0.99
C PHE A 312 -1.38 3.52 0.59
N ILE A 313 -2.42 3.68 1.41
CA ILE A 313 -3.77 3.16 1.08
C ILE A 313 -4.29 3.78 -0.23
N GLY A 314 -4.10 5.09 -0.41
CA GLY A 314 -4.47 5.79 -1.64
C GLY A 314 -3.75 5.27 -2.87
N ASN A 315 -2.43 5.09 -2.76
CA ASN A 315 -1.58 4.54 -3.82
C ASN A 315 -2.02 3.12 -4.22
N GLU A 316 -2.43 2.28 -3.26
CA GLU A 316 -2.95 0.95 -3.57
C GLU A 316 -4.34 0.97 -4.19
N ALA A 317 -5.19 1.95 -3.87
CA ALA A 317 -6.48 2.12 -4.56
C ALA A 317 -6.31 2.54 -6.03
N ASP A 318 -5.38 3.45 -6.29
CA ASP A 318 -4.92 3.82 -7.64
C ASP A 318 -4.38 2.61 -8.42
N ASN A 319 -3.55 1.80 -7.75
CA ASN A 319 -2.98 0.59 -8.32
C ASN A 319 -4.04 -0.50 -8.58
N ALA A 320 -5.06 -0.61 -7.71
CA ALA A 320 -6.16 -1.55 -7.90
C ALA A 320 -6.96 -1.25 -9.18
N TRP A 321 -7.25 0.03 -9.43
CA TRP A 321 -7.87 0.44 -10.70
C TRP A 321 -6.96 0.11 -11.89
N GLY A 322 -5.67 0.44 -11.79
CA GLY A 322 -4.69 0.15 -12.83
C GLY A 322 -4.65 -1.34 -13.20
N ASN A 323 -4.61 -2.21 -12.20
CA ASN A 323 -4.63 -3.65 -12.42
C ASN A 323 -5.93 -4.11 -13.06
N ASN A 324 -7.08 -3.60 -12.61
CA ASN A 324 -8.39 -3.97 -13.15
C ASN A 324 -8.54 -3.54 -14.61
N ILE A 325 -8.26 -2.28 -14.94
CA ILE A 325 -8.44 -1.79 -16.31
C ILE A 325 -7.44 -2.46 -17.26
N PHE A 326 -6.21 -2.72 -16.81
CA PHE A 326 -5.21 -3.43 -17.61
C PHE A 326 -5.59 -4.89 -17.85
N ALA A 327 -6.29 -5.54 -16.92
CA ALA A 327 -6.73 -6.93 -17.04
C ALA A 327 -7.94 -7.14 -17.98
N VAL A 328 -8.45 -6.09 -18.62
CA VAL A 328 -9.53 -6.16 -19.61
C VAL A 328 -8.98 -6.55 -20.99
N PRO A 329 -9.53 -7.55 -21.72
CA PRO A 329 -9.03 -7.99 -23.03
C PRO A 329 -8.83 -6.88 -24.05
N GLN A 330 -9.82 -5.99 -24.17
CA GLN A 330 -9.77 -4.86 -25.09
C GLN A 330 -8.60 -3.91 -24.79
N VAL A 331 -8.14 -3.88 -23.53
CA VAL A 331 -7.00 -3.09 -23.10
C VAL A 331 -5.71 -3.83 -23.40
N TYR A 332 -5.47 -4.99 -22.79
CA TYR A 332 -4.16 -5.64 -22.92
C TYR A 332 -3.90 -6.19 -24.34
N GLU A 333 -4.91 -6.75 -25.02
CA GLU A 333 -4.76 -7.25 -26.40
C GLU A 333 -4.86 -6.09 -27.40
N GLY A 334 -5.85 -5.22 -27.22
CA GLY A 334 -6.14 -4.15 -28.18
C GLY A 334 -5.16 -2.98 -28.11
N LEU A 335 -4.96 -2.39 -26.93
CA LEU A 335 -4.13 -1.18 -26.76
C LEU A 335 -2.64 -1.49 -26.55
N PHE A 336 -2.34 -2.64 -25.93
CA PHE A 336 -0.97 -3.02 -25.57
C PHE A 336 -0.40 -4.18 -26.40
N GLY A 337 -1.22 -4.85 -27.23
CA GLY A 337 -0.76 -5.96 -28.09
C GLY A 337 -0.22 -7.16 -27.32
N MET A 338 -0.56 -7.28 -26.03
CA MET A 338 -0.13 -8.37 -25.17
C MET A 338 -1.14 -9.52 -25.23
N ASN A 339 -0.67 -10.75 -25.19
CA ASN A 339 -1.55 -11.90 -25.01
C ASN A 339 -1.81 -12.17 -23.52
N LEU A 340 -2.82 -12.97 -23.21
CA LEU A 340 -3.22 -13.28 -21.83
C LEU A 340 -2.09 -13.91 -21.01
N GLU A 341 -1.25 -14.75 -21.62
CA GLU A 341 -0.14 -15.39 -20.93
C GLU A 341 0.92 -14.38 -20.48
N ALA A 342 1.31 -13.46 -21.37
CA ALA A 342 2.24 -12.37 -21.04
C ALA A 342 1.69 -11.47 -19.93
N VAL A 343 0.38 -11.21 -19.93
CA VAL A 343 -0.29 -10.42 -18.88
C VAL A 343 -0.27 -11.15 -17.54
N ARG A 344 -0.54 -12.46 -17.52
CA ARG A 344 -0.41 -13.27 -16.29
C ARG A 344 1.02 -13.21 -15.75
N TRP A 345 2.02 -13.36 -16.61
CA TRP A 345 3.43 -13.20 -16.23
C TRP A 345 3.73 -11.81 -15.66
N ALA A 346 3.21 -10.75 -16.27
CA ALA A 346 3.36 -9.40 -15.76
C ALA A 346 2.76 -9.25 -14.36
N PHE A 347 1.60 -9.85 -14.08
CA PHE A 347 0.96 -9.83 -12.76
C PHE A 347 1.66 -10.72 -11.71
N LEU A 348 2.56 -11.61 -12.10
CA LEU A 348 3.36 -12.38 -11.14
C LEU A 348 4.60 -11.62 -10.66
N ILE A 349 5.06 -10.62 -11.41
CA ILE A 349 6.34 -9.95 -11.16
C ILE A 349 6.12 -8.49 -10.77
N SER A 350 5.33 -7.77 -11.55
CA SER A 350 5.18 -6.31 -11.44
C SER A 350 4.57 -5.83 -10.11
N PRO A 351 3.59 -6.52 -9.46
CA PRO A 351 3.00 -6.02 -8.22
C PRO A 351 4.01 -5.83 -7.10
N TYR A 352 5.06 -6.63 -7.07
CA TYR A 352 6.11 -6.55 -6.07
C TYR A 352 7.01 -5.32 -6.23
N ALA A 353 7.37 -4.99 -7.47
CA ALA A 353 8.09 -3.76 -7.75
C ALA A 353 7.20 -2.53 -7.50
N TYR A 354 5.92 -2.61 -7.89
CA TYR A 354 4.97 -1.55 -7.63
C TYR A 354 4.75 -1.31 -6.15
N PHE A 355 4.67 -2.35 -5.32
CA PHE A 355 4.58 -2.22 -3.86
C PHE A 355 5.72 -1.38 -3.28
N ILE A 356 6.97 -1.63 -3.71
CA ILE A 356 8.13 -0.84 -3.26
C ILE A 356 8.00 0.62 -3.72
N ILE A 357 7.63 0.85 -4.98
CA ILE A 357 7.42 2.20 -5.50
C ILE A 357 6.30 2.92 -4.72
N ARG A 358 5.20 2.24 -4.40
CA ARG A 358 4.07 2.81 -3.65
C ARG A 358 4.44 3.16 -2.21
N LEU A 359 5.32 2.38 -1.57
CA LEU A 359 5.89 2.74 -0.26
C LEU A 359 6.73 4.02 -0.34
N ILE A 360 7.61 4.13 -1.34
CA ILE A 360 8.43 5.33 -1.55
C ILE A 360 7.54 6.55 -1.82
N GLN A 361 6.56 6.42 -2.70
CA GLN A 361 5.58 7.47 -2.99
C GLN A 361 4.83 7.91 -1.73
N ALA A 362 4.46 6.97 -0.84
CA ALA A 362 3.80 7.30 0.41
C ALA A 362 4.70 8.09 1.38
N VAL A 363 6.00 7.79 1.44
CA VAL A 363 6.98 8.57 2.22
C VAL A 363 7.11 10.00 1.68
N ILE A 364 7.24 10.14 0.36
CA ILE A 364 7.33 11.45 -0.30
C ILE A 364 6.05 12.27 -0.03
N ALA A 365 4.88 11.67 -0.26
CA ALA A 365 3.59 12.32 -0.02
C ALA A 365 3.43 12.78 1.44
N ALA A 366 3.80 11.96 2.41
CA ALA A 366 3.75 12.33 3.84
C ALA A 366 4.70 13.48 4.18
N SER A 367 5.90 13.46 3.59
CA SER A 367 6.94 14.47 3.79
C SER A 367 6.55 15.84 3.23
N ILE A 368 5.76 15.86 2.16
CA ILE A 368 5.18 17.07 1.57
C ILE A 368 3.92 17.51 2.33
N ALA A 369 3.01 16.57 2.60
CA ALA A 369 1.72 16.86 3.22
C ALA A 369 1.87 17.50 4.60
N LEU A 370 2.80 17.00 5.42
CA LEU A 370 2.98 17.47 6.79
C LEU A 370 3.28 18.98 6.89
N PRO A 371 4.38 19.51 6.30
CA PRO A 371 4.67 20.94 6.34
C PRO A 371 3.62 21.77 5.59
N LEU A 372 3.08 21.26 4.47
CA LEU A 372 2.10 21.99 3.68
C LEU A 372 0.78 22.19 4.45
N ILE A 373 0.27 21.15 5.09
CA ILE A 373 -0.95 21.23 5.91
C ILE A 373 -0.74 22.18 7.10
N HIS A 374 0.43 22.15 7.74
CA HIS A 374 0.75 23.05 8.85
C HIS A 374 0.78 24.52 8.40
N ASN A 375 1.45 24.81 7.28
CA ASN A 375 1.54 26.16 6.73
C ASN A 375 0.17 26.68 6.27
N LEU A 376 -0.63 25.85 5.60
CA LEU A 376 -2.00 26.23 5.21
C LEU A 376 -2.88 26.49 6.43
N ARG A 377 -2.76 25.70 7.50
CA ARG A 377 -3.48 25.97 8.76
C ARG A 377 -3.04 27.27 9.42
N ALA A 378 -1.72 27.51 9.48
CA ALA A 378 -1.16 28.75 10.05
C ALA A 378 -1.63 29.99 9.27
N ALA A 379 -1.78 29.89 7.96
CA ALA A 379 -2.29 30.96 7.10
C ALA A 379 -3.82 31.16 7.19
N GLY A 380 -4.55 30.44 8.04
CA GLY A 380 -6.02 30.45 8.06
C GLY A 380 -6.68 29.82 6.82
N LEU A 381 -5.85 29.17 5.99
CA LEU A 381 -6.26 28.54 4.74
C LEU A 381 -6.70 27.08 4.90
N GLY A 382 -6.45 26.48 6.07
CA GLY A 382 -6.78 25.08 6.35
C GLY A 382 -8.24 24.76 6.11
N PHE A 383 -8.51 23.82 5.21
CA PHE A 383 -9.81 23.17 5.12
C PHE A 383 -10.06 22.49 6.46
N GLN A 384 -11.05 22.99 7.19
CA GLN A 384 -11.49 22.34 8.42
C GLN A 384 -12.03 20.97 7.99
N ALA A 385 -11.25 19.89 8.21
CA ALA A 385 -11.82 18.56 8.34
C ALA A 385 -13.02 18.74 9.27
N ALA A 386 -14.22 18.49 8.74
CA ALA A 386 -15.49 18.92 9.32
C ALA A 386 -15.41 18.79 10.84
N ARG A 387 -15.59 19.93 11.55
CA ARG A 387 -15.66 19.95 13.01
C ARG A 387 -16.53 18.76 13.42
N ARG A 388 -15.92 17.88 14.21
CA ARG A 388 -16.55 16.75 14.86
C ARG A 388 -17.78 17.31 15.59
N ASN A 389 -18.97 17.03 15.06
CA ASN A 389 -20.19 16.95 15.85
C ASN A 389 -20.30 15.51 16.34
#